data_AF-A0A1V5QVH7-F1
#
_entry.id   AF-A0A1V5QVH7-F1
#
_cell.length_a   1.000
_cell.length_b   1.000
_cell.length_c   1.000
_cell.angle_alpha   90.00
_cell.angle_beta   90.00
_cell.angle_gamma   90.00
#
_symmetry.space_group_name_H-M   'P 1'
#
loop_
_entity.id
_entity.type
_entity.pdbx_description
1 polymer ?
#
loop_
_entity_poly.entity_id
_entity_poly.type
_entity_poly.pdbx_seq_one_letter_code
_entity_poly.pdbx_strand_id
1 'polypeptide(L)'
;MTASHPVFLLLGFASEYSLGAIANLLRNAGENVFEVDFSISEIPDLGDTEVVLITSQHPARTSSIFRHGNERASAYKRYLSPMECMQRFNVCCSVFIPHDLEQPIITDEIAYLSFFDIYCSPYEFNPGLSLLCTPLYTGWSKHVGIDTGEFTHQGIVARNGVFFVNQLIDLMGHDGAKYLLDKYGVAVSHEVPFKFPNWPGVSNIEREMEQTGALVIPANTPSTQVIIHSAQVFSNTNGSVLAEAAYLGVPAHIIQPHATALPSPTPRGQQRQPFNIQLLLQSIQNHINNSRIT
;
A
#
# COMPACT_ATOMS: atom_id res chain seq x y z
N MET A 1 -11.69 20.00 33.05
CA MET A 1 -11.58 18.64 32.49
C MET A 1 -10.38 18.68 31.56
N THR A 2 -9.35 17.88 31.80
CA THR A 2 -8.23 17.74 30.86
C THR A 2 -8.80 17.13 29.59
N ALA A 3 -8.70 17.82 28.45
CA ALA A 3 -9.17 17.28 27.18
C ALA A 3 -8.50 15.91 26.97
N SER A 4 -9.29 14.86 26.79
CA SER A 4 -8.76 13.56 26.42
C SER A 4 -8.05 13.71 25.08
N HIS A 5 -6.83 13.21 24.98
CA HIS A 5 -6.15 13.13 23.68
C HIS A 5 -7.00 12.26 22.73
N PRO A 6 -7.18 12.68 21.47
CA PRO A 6 -7.93 11.89 20.51
C PRO A 6 -7.23 10.55 20.26
N VAL A 7 -7.99 9.54 19.87
CA VAL A 7 -7.43 8.25 19.46
C VAL A 7 -7.16 8.24 17.96
N PHE A 8 -6.06 7.61 17.55
CA PHE A 8 -5.73 7.43 16.15
C PHE A 8 -6.32 6.12 15.66
N LEU A 9 -7.23 6.20 14.69
CA LEU A 9 -7.84 5.04 14.06
C LEU A 9 -7.32 4.91 12.63
N LEU A 10 -6.49 3.90 12.38
CA LEU A 10 -5.91 3.61 11.06
C LEU A 10 -6.70 2.51 10.37
N LEU A 11 -7.17 2.77 9.15
CA LEU A 11 -8.06 1.86 8.41
C LEU A 11 -7.51 1.48 7.03
N GLY A 12 -7.72 0.23 6.65
CA GLY A 12 -7.57 -0.26 5.27
C GLY A 12 -8.05 -1.69 5.09
N PHE A 13 -7.68 -2.33 3.98
CA PHE A 13 -8.23 -3.64 3.61
C PHE A 13 -7.18 -4.54 2.96
N ALA A 14 -6.91 -5.69 3.58
CA ALA A 14 -6.07 -6.76 3.06
C ALA A 14 -4.73 -6.25 2.48
N SER A 15 -4.38 -6.67 1.27
CA SER A 15 -3.15 -6.28 0.58
C SER A 15 -3.03 -4.78 0.28
N GLU A 16 -4.13 -4.02 0.37
CA GLU A 16 -4.14 -2.56 0.21
C GLU A 16 -3.86 -1.84 1.55
N TYR A 17 -3.84 -2.56 2.68
CA TYR A 17 -3.48 -1.96 3.97
C TYR A 17 -1.98 -1.63 4.02
N SER A 18 -1.64 -0.35 3.97
CA SER A 18 -0.24 0.16 3.94
C SER A 18 0.17 0.93 5.19
N LEU A 19 -0.68 0.98 6.23
CA LEU A 19 -0.53 1.92 7.35
C LEU A 19 0.20 1.35 8.58
N GLY A 20 0.55 0.06 8.60
CA GLY A 20 1.14 -0.58 9.78
C GLY A 20 2.44 0.07 10.27
N ALA A 21 3.30 0.53 9.35
CA ALA A 21 4.51 1.25 9.74
C ALA A 21 4.20 2.60 10.39
N ILE A 22 3.16 3.30 9.91
CA ILE A 22 2.69 4.57 10.48
C ILE A 22 2.09 4.36 11.86
N ALA A 23 1.29 3.30 12.04
CA ALA A 23 0.74 2.94 13.35
C ALA A 23 1.84 2.75 14.40
N ASN A 24 2.93 2.06 14.03
CA ASN A 24 4.07 1.87 14.92
C ASN A 24 4.79 3.18 15.25
N LEU A 25 4.97 4.08 14.27
CA LEU A 25 5.54 5.41 14.53
C LEU A 25 4.67 6.23 15.49
N LEU A 26 3.34 6.18 15.33
CA LEU A 26 2.39 6.86 16.22
C LEU A 26 2.44 6.29 17.64
N ARG A 27 2.45 4.96 17.80
CA ARG A 27 2.60 4.31 19.12
C ARG A 27 3.92 4.69 19.78
N ASN A 28 5.02 4.73 19.02
CA ASN A 28 6.32 5.15 19.52
C ASN A 28 6.37 6.63 19.92
N ALA A 29 5.49 7.46 19.33
CA ALA A 29 5.28 8.85 19.73
C ALA A 29 4.39 8.99 20.98
N GLY A 30 3.86 7.89 21.53
CA GLY A 30 3.01 7.87 22.72
C GLY A 30 1.52 8.01 22.43
N GLU A 31 1.12 7.96 21.16
CA GLU A 31 -0.28 8.08 20.77
C GLU A 31 -1.08 6.80 21.04
N ASN A 32 -2.38 6.94 21.28
CA ASN A 32 -3.30 5.80 21.40
C ASN A 32 -3.78 5.37 20.00
N VAL A 33 -3.41 4.17 19.57
CA VAL A 33 -3.54 3.73 18.17
C VAL A 33 -4.34 2.44 18.03
N PHE A 34 -5.42 2.50 17.25
CA PHE A 34 -6.17 1.34 16.78
C PHE A 34 -5.92 1.11 15.29
N GLU A 35 -5.59 -0.12 14.91
CA GLU A 35 -5.44 -0.55 13.52
C GLU A 35 -6.58 -1.49 13.13
N VAL A 36 -7.24 -1.20 12.01
CA VAL A 36 -8.28 -2.06 11.46
C VAL A 36 -7.93 -2.37 10.01
N ASP A 37 -7.45 -3.60 9.80
CA ASP A 37 -7.54 -4.25 8.51
C ASP A 37 -8.90 -4.95 8.44
N PHE A 38 -9.85 -4.39 7.70
CA PHE A 38 -11.22 -4.91 7.57
C PHE A 38 -11.29 -6.37 7.08
N SER A 39 -10.22 -6.91 6.50
CA SER A 39 -10.17 -8.31 6.08
C SER A 39 -10.11 -9.28 7.27
N ILE A 40 -9.53 -8.88 8.39
CA ILE A 40 -9.29 -9.73 9.56
C ILE A 40 -9.79 -9.11 10.88
N SER A 41 -9.62 -7.80 11.07
CA SER A 41 -9.92 -7.07 12.29
C SER A 41 -11.42 -6.77 12.43
N GLU A 42 -11.84 -6.61 13.69
CA GLU A 42 -13.14 -6.04 14.01
C GLU A 42 -13.05 -4.52 14.14
N ILE A 43 -14.19 -3.86 14.00
CA ILE A 43 -14.31 -2.41 14.18
C ILE A 43 -14.38 -2.14 15.68
N PRO A 44 -13.50 -1.30 16.25
CA PRO A 44 -13.53 -1.00 17.68
C PRO A 44 -14.79 -0.20 18.04
N ASP A 45 -15.26 -0.40 19.27
CA ASP A 45 -16.23 0.51 19.90
C ASP A 45 -15.45 1.60 20.64
N LEU A 46 -15.57 2.84 20.17
CA LEU A 46 -14.87 4.00 20.69
C LEU A 46 -15.80 4.97 21.43
N GLY A 47 -17.10 4.69 21.48
CA GLY A 47 -18.10 5.60 22.06
C GLY A 47 -17.99 7.03 21.50
N ASP A 48 -18.02 8.01 22.39
CA ASP A 48 -17.93 9.44 22.05
C ASP A 48 -16.48 9.98 21.95
N THR A 49 -15.47 9.10 22.04
CA THR A 49 -14.06 9.49 22.00
C THR A 49 -13.74 10.21 20.69
N GLU A 50 -13.06 11.36 20.76
CA GLU A 50 -12.57 12.06 19.57
C GLU A 50 -11.56 11.18 18.80
N VAL A 51 -11.69 11.14 17.48
CA VAL A 51 -10.91 10.26 16.61
C VAL A 51 -10.16 11.07 15.56
N VAL A 52 -8.86 10.81 15.44
CA VAL A 52 -8.10 11.12 14.22
C VAL A 52 -8.20 9.90 13.31
N LEU A 53 -8.96 10.05 12.22
CA LEU A 53 -9.17 9.00 11.24
C LEU A 53 -8.06 9.07 10.18
N ILE A 54 -7.27 8.00 10.04
CA ILE A 54 -6.27 7.88 8.99
C ILE A 54 -6.63 6.68 8.12
N THR A 55 -6.79 6.88 6.82
CA THR A 55 -7.15 5.77 5.93
C THR A 55 -6.28 5.74 4.69
N SER A 56 -6.10 4.52 4.19
CA SER A 56 -5.49 4.24 2.90
C SER A 56 -6.48 3.72 1.86
N GLN A 57 -7.76 3.61 2.23
CA GLN A 57 -8.81 3.10 1.35
C GLN A 57 -9.15 4.11 0.25
N HIS A 58 -9.46 3.60 -0.93
CA HIS A 58 -10.03 4.38 -2.02
C HIS A 58 -11.32 5.12 -1.60
N PRO A 59 -11.37 6.46 -1.68
CA PRO A 59 -12.52 7.22 -1.23
C PRO A 59 -13.83 6.90 -1.98
N ALA A 60 -13.82 6.64 -3.28
CA ALA A 60 -15.10 6.38 -3.97
C ALA A 60 -15.67 4.98 -3.71
N ARG A 61 -14.92 4.09 -3.02
CA ARG A 61 -15.35 2.71 -2.79
C ARG A 61 -16.23 2.59 -1.55
N THR A 62 -17.53 2.76 -1.77
CA THR A 62 -18.54 2.57 -0.71
C THR A 62 -18.67 1.11 -0.29
N SER A 63 -19.10 0.87 0.95
CA SER A 63 -19.36 -0.50 1.41
C SER A 63 -20.45 -1.20 0.60
N SER A 64 -21.40 -0.47 0.00
CA SER A 64 -22.45 -1.05 -0.84
C SER A 64 -21.87 -1.61 -2.14
N ILE A 65 -20.95 -0.87 -2.79
CA ILE A 65 -20.25 -1.33 -3.99
C ILE A 65 -19.42 -2.58 -3.67
N PHE A 66 -18.66 -2.56 -2.58
CA PHE A 66 -17.82 -3.69 -2.18
C PHE A 66 -18.64 -4.92 -1.80
N ARG A 67 -19.76 -4.73 -1.09
CA ARG A 67 -20.65 -5.82 -0.70
C ARG A 67 -21.35 -6.42 -1.91
N HIS A 68 -21.91 -5.61 -2.82
CA HIS A 68 -22.66 -6.13 -3.98
C HIS A 68 -21.80 -6.99 -4.91
N GLY A 69 -20.52 -6.66 -5.10
CA GLY A 69 -19.60 -7.46 -5.91
C GLY A 69 -19.08 -8.73 -5.21
N ASN A 70 -19.15 -8.81 -3.87
CA ASN A 70 -18.46 -9.83 -3.08
C ASN A 70 -19.32 -10.41 -1.94
N GLU A 71 -20.65 -10.44 -2.08
CA GLU A 71 -21.63 -10.76 -1.00
C GLU A 71 -21.35 -12.10 -0.28
N ARG A 72 -20.63 -13.02 -0.93
CA ARG A 72 -20.28 -14.35 -0.40
C ARG A 72 -19.00 -14.37 0.44
N ALA A 73 -18.15 -13.34 0.40
CA ALA A 73 -16.89 -13.32 1.13
C ALA A 73 -17.05 -12.60 2.50
N SER A 74 -16.77 -13.33 3.58
CA SER A 74 -16.94 -12.86 4.98
C SER A 74 -16.17 -11.58 5.30
N ALA A 75 -14.98 -11.41 4.70
CA ALA A 75 -14.12 -10.24 4.88
C ALA A 75 -14.82 -8.91 4.52
N TYR A 76 -15.64 -8.89 3.45
CA TYR A 76 -16.28 -7.66 2.98
C TYR A 76 -17.55 -7.29 3.74
N LYS A 77 -18.10 -8.19 4.58
CA LYS A 77 -19.29 -7.89 5.39
C LYS A 77 -19.02 -6.81 6.43
N ARG A 78 -17.77 -6.68 6.87
CA ARG A 78 -17.33 -5.72 7.90
C ARG A 78 -16.78 -4.42 7.29
N TYR A 79 -16.61 -4.36 5.98
CA TYR A 79 -16.02 -3.21 5.32
C TYR A 79 -16.89 -1.96 5.52
N LEU A 80 -16.26 -0.88 5.98
CA LEU A 80 -16.80 0.47 5.93
C LEU A 80 -15.89 1.32 5.05
N SER A 81 -16.51 2.12 4.19
CA SER A 81 -15.80 3.14 3.43
C SER A 81 -15.35 4.29 4.32
N PRO A 82 -14.38 5.11 3.88
CA PRO A 82 -13.91 6.25 4.67
C PRO A 82 -15.03 7.17 5.17
N MET A 83 -16.01 7.49 4.33
CA MET A 83 -17.11 8.39 4.68
C MET A 83 -18.08 7.74 5.68
N GLU A 84 -18.30 6.43 5.59
CA GLU A 84 -19.10 5.70 6.59
C GLU A 84 -18.38 5.67 7.95
N CYS A 85 -17.05 5.59 7.96
CA CYS A 85 -16.26 5.73 9.18
C CYS A 85 -16.35 7.16 9.74
N MET A 86 -16.26 8.19 8.90
CA MET A 86 -16.44 9.59 9.32
C MET A 86 -17.82 9.85 9.94
N GLN A 87 -18.87 9.18 9.45
CA GLN A 87 -20.22 9.28 10.01
C GLN A 87 -20.39 8.47 11.31
N ARG A 88 -19.65 7.36 11.44
CA ARG A 88 -19.78 6.44 12.58
C ARG A 88 -19.01 6.92 13.81
N PHE A 89 -17.88 7.57 13.62
CA PHE A 89 -16.98 7.98 14.69
C PHE A 89 -17.03 9.49 14.91
N ASN A 90 -16.70 9.93 16.12
CA ASN A 90 -16.53 11.36 16.44
C ASN A 90 -15.20 11.87 15.87
N VAL A 91 -15.11 11.97 14.54
CA VAL A 91 -13.87 12.34 13.84
C VAL A 91 -13.58 13.83 14.00
N CYS A 92 -12.45 14.15 14.63
CA CYS A 92 -11.97 15.53 14.80
C CYS A 92 -10.90 15.93 13.78
N CYS A 93 -10.34 14.97 13.05
CA CYS A 93 -9.42 15.18 11.93
C CYS A 93 -9.41 13.93 11.04
N SER A 94 -9.46 14.12 9.73
CA SER A 94 -9.46 13.08 8.73
C SER A 94 -8.26 13.19 7.79
N VAL A 95 -7.55 12.08 7.62
CA VAL A 95 -6.29 12.00 6.87
C VAL A 95 -6.38 10.90 5.83
N PHE A 96 -6.08 11.24 4.58
CA PHE A 96 -5.89 10.25 3.51
C PHE A 96 -4.40 10.05 3.23
N ILE A 97 -3.93 8.80 3.34
CA ILE A 97 -2.56 8.37 3.01
C ILE A 97 -2.65 7.27 1.95
N PRO A 98 -2.21 7.51 0.71
CA PRO A 98 -2.41 6.57 -0.37
C PRO A 98 -1.54 5.31 -0.20
N HIS A 99 -2.05 4.16 -0.66
CA HIS A 99 -1.35 2.88 -0.65
C HIS A 99 -0.76 2.46 -2.01
N ASP A 100 -1.12 3.15 -3.09
CA ASP A 100 -0.61 2.95 -4.46
C ASP A 100 0.23 4.16 -4.92
N LEU A 101 1.41 3.91 -5.49
CA LEU A 101 2.28 4.94 -6.07
C LEU A 101 1.97 5.20 -7.55
N GLU A 102 1.40 4.22 -8.26
CA GLU A 102 1.06 4.38 -9.67
C GLU A 102 -0.06 5.42 -9.82
N GLN A 103 -1.06 5.34 -8.94
CA GLN A 103 -2.15 6.31 -8.83
C GLN A 103 -2.45 6.62 -7.36
N PRO A 104 -1.67 7.52 -6.72
CA PRO A 104 -1.88 7.88 -5.31
C PRO A 104 -3.30 8.40 -5.02
N ILE A 105 -3.92 9.01 -6.01
CA ILE A 105 -5.37 9.20 -6.02
C ILE A 105 -5.84 8.85 -7.43
N ILE A 106 -6.86 8.01 -7.53
CA ILE A 106 -7.47 7.70 -8.82
C ILE A 106 -8.09 9.00 -9.34
N THR A 107 -7.92 9.28 -10.63
CA THR A 107 -8.39 10.54 -11.26
C THR A 107 -9.86 10.85 -10.94
N ASP A 108 -10.72 9.83 -11.01
CA ASP A 108 -12.16 9.95 -10.74
C ASP A 108 -12.49 10.09 -9.24
N GLU A 109 -11.51 9.89 -8.35
CA GLU A 109 -11.64 10.01 -6.90
C GLU A 109 -11.12 11.34 -6.36
N ILE A 110 -10.49 12.19 -7.19
CA ILE A 110 -9.88 13.45 -6.74
C ILE A 110 -10.87 14.35 -6.00
N ALA A 111 -12.11 14.45 -6.48
CA ALA A 111 -13.14 15.28 -5.85
C ALA A 111 -13.47 14.84 -4.42
N TYR A 112 -13.27 13.55 -4.09
CA TYR A 112 -13.51 13.04 -2.74
C TYR A 112 -12.43 13.48 -1.74
N LEU A 113 -11.29 14.03 -2.19
CA LEU A 113 -10.31 14.63 -1.30
C LEU A 113 -10.90 15.78 -0.47
N SER A 114 -11.99 16.41 -0.91
CA SER A 114 -12.67 17.45 -0.14
C SER A 114 -13.37 16.96 1.14
N PHE A 115 -13.46 15.65 1.34
CA PHE A 115 -13.95 15.06 2.60
C PHE A 115 -12.85 14.86 3.63
N PHE A 116 -11.58 15.06 3.25
CA PHE A 116 -10.44 14.89 4.15
C PHE A 116 -9.88 16.25 4.54
N ASP A 117 -9.45 16.37 5.79
CA ASP A 117 -8.76 17.56 6.28
C ASP A 117 -7.33 17.62 5.73
N ILE A 118 -6.67 16.46 5.65
CA ILE A 118 -5.27 16.30 5.26
C ILE A 118 -5.12 15.21 4.20
N TYR A 119 -4.31 15.51 3.17
CA TYR A 119 -3.84 14.52 2.19
C TYR A 119 -2.32 14.38 2.27
N CYS A 120 -1.83 13.17 2.54
CA CYS A 120 -0.41 12.85 2.57
C CYS A 120 0.06 12.40 1.19
N SER A 121 0.58 13.33 0.39
CA SER A 121 1.11 13.04 -0.94
C SER A 121 2.49 12.38 -0.86
N PRO A 122 2.73 11.29 -1.61
CA PRO A 122 4.04 10.70 -1.73
C PRO A 122 4.96 11.45 -2.68
N TYR A 123 4.43 12.41 -3.44
CA TYR A 123 5.15 13.22 -4.43
C TYR A 123 4.90 14.71 -4.20
N GLU A 124 5.69 15.56 -4.85
CA GLU A 124 5.30 16.96 -5.02
C GLU A 124 3.94 17.04 -5.72
N PHE A 125 3.04 17.83 -5.15
CA PHE A 125 1.64 17.89 -5.59
C PHE A 125 1.32 19.19 -6.30
N ASN A 126 0.27 19.17 -7.11
CA ASN A 126 -0.26 20.37 -7.73
C ASN A 126 -0.84 21.30 -6.64
N PRO A 127 -0.48 22.59 -6.60
CA PRO A 127 -1.02 23.54 -5.62
C PRO A 127 -2.56 23.63 -5.62
N GLY A 128 -3.22 23.27 -6.72
CA GLY A 128 -4.68 23.19 -6.80
C GLY A 128 -5.31 22.17 -5.85
N LEU A 129 -4.57 21.17 -5.35
CA LEU A 129 -5.07 20.25 -4.32
C LEU A 129 -5.40 20.97 -2.99
N SER A 130 -4.75 22.12 -2.73
CA SER A 130 -5.05 22.95 -1.55
C SER A 130 -6.46 23.56 -1.57
N LEU A 131 -7.17 23.50 -2.71
CA LEU A 131 -8.59 23.87 -2.80
C LEU A 131 -9.52 22.80 -2.25
N LEU A 132 -9.03 21.56 -2.10
CA LEU A 132 -9.82 20.41 -1.65
C LEU A 132 -9.54 20.08 -0.18
N CYS A 133 -8.27 20.08 0.22
CA CYS A 133 -7.84 19.71 1.57
C CYS A 133 -6.51 20.39 1.91
N THR A 134 -5.87 20.02 3.03
CA THR A 134 -4.47 20.38 3.32
C THR A 134 -3.52 19.31 2.75
N PRO A 135 -2.91 19.50 1.57
CA PRO A 135 -1.92 18.56 1.07
C PRO A 135 -0.58 18.73 1.79
N LEU A 136 0.02 17.60 2.16
CA LEU A 136 1.35 17.50 2.76
C LEU A 136 2.23 16.64 1.87
N TYR A 137 3.46 17.09 1.60
CA TYR A 137 4.44 16.25 0.92
C TYR A 137 5.15 15.42 1.99
N THR A 138 4.62 14.23 2.24
CA THR A 138 5.10 13.37 3.33
C THR A 138 6.07 12.31 2.86
N GLY A 139 6.18 12.06 1.55
CA GLY A 139 6.85 10.87 1.02
C GLY A 139 6.01 9.61 1.21
N TRP A 140 6.60 8.45 0.88
CA TRP A 140 5.88 7.17 0.82
C TRP A 140 5.84 6.42 2.15
N SER A 141 4.64 5.99 2.58
CA SER A 141 4.42 5.31 3.87
C SER A 141 5.16 3.98 3.97
N LYS A 142 5.24 3.17 2.90
CA LYS A 142 5.98 1.90 2.90
C LYS A 142 7.51 2.05 2.78
N HIS A 143 8.03 3.29 2.75
CA HIS A 143 9.46 3.56 2.83
C HIS A 143 9.98 3.58 4.28
N VAL A 144 9.08 3.62 5.27
CA VAL A 144 9.44 3.52 6.69
C VAL A 144 10.04 2.15 6.99
N GLY A 145 11.28 2.13 7.49
CA GLY A 145 11.96 0.89 7.89
C GLY A 145 12.30 -0.05 6.73
N ILE A 146 12.44 0.48 5.51
CA ILE A 146 12.63 -0.34 4.30
C ILE A 146 13.89 -1.24 4.34
N ASP A 147 14.93 -0.84 5.08
CA ASP A 147 16.24 -1.53 5.13
C ASP A 147 16.43 -2.43 6.37
N THR A 148 15.38 -2.72 7.14
CA THR A 148 15.55 -3.30 8.49
C THR A 148 15.52 -4.83 8.56
N GLY A 149 15.69 -5.57 7.46
CA GLY A 149 15.65 -7.04 7.53
C GLY A 149 16.38 -7.77 6.40
N GLU A 150 16.86 -8.97 6.71
CA GLU A 150 17.29 -9.94 5.71
C GLU A 150 16.08 -10.73 5.19
N PHE A 151 16.15 -11.17 3.93
CA PHE A 151 15.13 -12.05 3.35
C PHE A 151 15.75 -13.14 2.46
N THR A 152 14.98 -14.19 2.21
CA THR A 152 15.40 -15.33 1.39
C THR A 152 15.83 -14.86 -0.01
N HIS A 153 16.97 -15.35 -0.49
CA HIS A 153 17.54 -15.01 -1.81
C HIS A 153 17.99 -13.55 -1.99
N GLN A 154 18.11 -12.74 -0.95
CA GLN A 154 18.56 -11.35 -1.05
C GLN A 154 19.86 -11.17 -1.86
N GLY A 155 20.86 -12.04 -1.64
CA GLY A 155 22.11 -11.99 -2.41
C GLY A 155 21.95 -12.35 -3.90
N ILE A 156 20.92 -13.09 -4.27
CA ILE A 156 20.58 -13.39 -5.67
C ILE A 156 19.84 -12.20 -6.28
N VAL A 157 18.88 -11.63 -5.54
CA VAL A 157 18.14 -10.43 -5.94
C VAL A 157 19.06 -9.24 -6.20
N ALA A 158 20.10 -9.07 -5.39
CA ALA A 158 21.12 -8.03 -5.57
C ALA A 158 21.98 -8.21 -6.83
N ARG A 159 22.02 -9.40 -7.43
CA ARG A 159 22.78 -9.68 -8.67
C ARG A 159 21.88 -9.72 -9.90
N ASN A 160 20.76 -10.42 -9.80
CA ASN A 160 19.95 -10.80 -10.95
C ASN A 160 18.65 -9.98 -11.03
N GLY A 161 18.22 -9.38 -9.92
CA GLY A 161 16.91 -8.76 -9.77
C GLY A 161 15.84 -9.72 -9.27
N VAL A 162 14.58 -9.31 -9.39
CA VAL A 162 13.41 -10.07 -8.93
C VAL A 162 12.27 -9.95 -9.93
N PHE A 163 11.47 -11.01 -10.07
CA PHE A 163 10.25 -11.01 -10.87
C PHE A 163 9.02 -10.89 -9.96
N PHE A 164 8.35 -9.75 -9.99
CA PHE A 164 7.05 -9.55 -9.34
C PHE A 164 5.91 -10.04 -10.24
N VAL A 165 5.19 -11.03 -9.75
CA VAL A 165 4.01 -11.58 -10.41
C VAL A 165 2.78 -10.75 -10.05
N ASN A 166 2.27 -10.00 -11.01
CA ASN A 166 1.02 -9.25 -10.95
C ASN A 166 -0.13 -10.01 -11.63
N GLN A 167 -1.37 -9.48 -11.56
CA GLN A 167 -2.59 -10.10 -12.12
C GLN A 167 -2.85 -11.52 -11.62
N LEU A 168 -2.77 -11.69 -10.30
CA LEU A 168 -2.89 -13.01 -9.67
C LEU A 168 -4.23 -13.71 -9.96
N ILE A 169 -5.33 -12.96 -10.07
CA ILE A 169 -6.65 -13.52 -10.38
C ILE A 169 -6.63 -14.22 -11.74
N ASP A 170 -6.09 -13.54 -12.76
CA ASP A 170 -5.99 -14.11 -14.11
C ASP A 170 -5.05 -15.32 -14.11
N LEU A 171 -3.92 -15.23 -13.40
CA LEU A 171 -2.96 -16.32 -13.27
C LEU A 171 -3.56 -17.56 -12.59
N MET A 172 -4.33 -17.37 -11.52
CA MET A 172 -5.04 -18.45 -10.84
C MET A 172 -6.11 -19.08 -11.75
N GLY A 173 -6.69 -18.30 -12.68
CA GLY A 173 -7.62 -18.79 -13.70
C GLY A 173 -6.96 -19.59 -14.84
N HIS A 174 -5.63 -19.53 -14.98
CA HIS A 174 -4.86 -20.18 -16.04
C HIS A 174 -3.83 -21.17 -15.47
N ASP A 175 -4.23 -22.18 -14.68
CA ASP A 175 -3.33 -23.22 -14.14
C ASP A 175 -2.15 -22.71 -13.25
N GLY A 176 -2.18 -21.47 -12.77
CA GLY A 176 -1.26 -20.97 -11.73
C GLY A 176 0.23 -21.09 -12.08
N ALA A 177 0.96 -21.90 -11.30
CA ALA A 177 2.41 -22.08 -11.44
C ALA A 177 2.80 -22.63 -12.83
N LYS A 178 2.00 -23.54 -13.39
CA LYS A 178 2.28 -24.13 -14.70
C LYS A 178 2.31 -23.08 -15.81
N TYR A 179 1.38 -22.13 -15.78
CA TYR A 179 1.36 -21.03 -16.75
C TYR A 179 2.55 -20.09 -16.58
N LEU A 180 2.95 -19.79 -15.34
CA LEU A 180 4.15 -19.00 -15.11
C LEU A 180 5.39 -19.65 -15.69
N LEU A 181 5.55 -20.95 -15.51
CA LEU A 181 6.70 -21.68 -16.03
C LEU A 181 6.68 -21.75 -17.56
N ASP A 182 5.52 -21.94 -18.18
CA ASP A 182 5.37 -21.92 -19.64
C ASP A 182 5.74 -20.55 -20.25
N LYS A 183 5.28 -19.45 -19.63
CA LYS A 183 5.46 -18.10 -20.18
C LYS A 183 6.76 -17.41 -19.76
N TYR A 184 7.24 -17.71 -18.57
CA TYR A 184 8.34 -17.00 -17.90
C TYR A 184 9.42 -17.94 -17.36
N GLY A 185 9.49 -19.19 -17.84
CA GLY A 185 10.53 -20.15 -17.46
C GLY A 185 11.97 -19.65 -17.71
N VAL A 186 12.15 -18.68 -18.61
CA VAL A 186 13.43 -17.99 -18.80
C VAL A 186 13.94 -17.29 -17.53
N ALA A 187 13.04 -16.82 -16.65
CA ALA A 187 13.42 -16.24 -15.37
C ALA A 187 14.02 -17.31 -14.43
N VAL A 188 13.49 -18.53 -14.46
CA VAL A 188 14.05 -19.67 -13.73
C VAL A 188 15.46 -20.00 -14.22
N SER A 189 15.67 -20.06 -15.54
CA SER A 189 16.99 -20.38 -16.11
C SER A 189 18.07 -19.33 -15.83
N HIS A 190 17.67 -18.10 -15.50
CA HIS A 190 18.57 -16.99 -15.14
C HIS A 190 18.65 -16.76 -13.63
N GLU A 191 18.15 -17.70 -12.81
CA GLU A 191 18.13 -17.58 -11.35
C GLU A 191 17.50 -16.26 -10.88
N VAL A 192 16.40 -15.83 -11.50
CA VAL A 192 15.63 -14.66 -11.07
C VAL A 192 14.52 -15.14 -10.13
N PRO A 193 14.52 -14.73 -8.85
CA PRO A 193 13.47 -15.15 -7.92
C PRO A 193 12.11 -14.55 -8.26
N PHE A 194 11.06 -15.32 -8.04
CA PHE A 194 9.68 -14.87 -8.16
C PHE A 194 9.17 -14.35 -6.83
N LYS A 195 8.40 -13.27 -6.88
CA LYS A 195 7.68 -12.73 -5.73
C LYS A 195 6.22 -12.48 -6.07
N PHE A 196 5.35 -13.01 -5.23
CA PHE A 196 3.90 -12.87 -5.36
C PHE A 196 3.36 -11.81 -4.40
N PRO A 197 2.20 -11.20 -4.69
CA PRO A 197 1.48 -10.38 -3.72
C PRO A 197 0.98 -11.27 -2.57
N ASN A 198 0.86 -10.69 -1.37
CA ASN A 198 0.25 -11.39 -0.25
C ASN A 198 -1.26 -11.49 -0.45
N TRP A 199 -1.73 -12.62 -1.01
CA TRP A 199 -3.13 -12.84 -1.36
C TRP A 199 -3.58 -14.28 -1.05
N PRO A 200 -4.86 -14.51 -0.70
CA PRO A 200 -5.37 -15.85 -0.45
C PRO A 200 -5.12 -16.83 -1.62
N GLY A 201 -4.54 -17.99 -1.33
CA GLY A 201 -4.24 -19.04 -2.31
C GLY A 201 -2.83 -19.01 -2.91
N VAL A 202 -2.07 -17.93 -2.71
CA VAL A 202 -0.70 -17.79 -3.23
C VAL A 202 0.26 -18.85 -2.68
N SER A 203 0.11 -19.25 -1.42
CA SER A 203 0.99 -20.23 -0.78
C SER A 203 1.04 -21.59 -1.51
N ASN A 204 -0.01 -21.95 -2.24
CA ASN A 204 0.00 -23.17 -3.06
C ASN A 204 0.81 -22.97 -4.35
N ILE A 205 0.68 -21.82 -5.00
CA ILE A 205 1.45 -21.46 -6.20
C ILE A 205 2.94 -21.36 -5.86
N GLU A 206 3.29 -20.73 -4.73
CA GLU A 206 4.68 -20.66 -4.25
C GLU A 206 5.28 -22.05 -4.11
N ARG A 207 4.58 -22.97 -3.43
CA ARG A 207 5.03 -24.35 -3.25
C ARG A 207 5.20 -25.10 -4.58
N GLU A 208 4.25 -24.94 -5.51
CA GLU A 208 4.34 -25.57 -6.83
C GLU A 208 5.54 -25.03 -7.63
N MET A 209 5.79 -23.72 -7.59
CA MET A 209 6.95 -23.10 -8.22
C MET A 209 8.26 -23.62 -7.61
N GLU A 210 8.36 -23.67 -6.28
CA GLU A 210 9.54 -24.22 -5.59
C GLU A 210 9.84 -25.68 -5.96
N GLN A 211 8.81 -26.52 -6.11
CA GLN A 211 8.96 -27.92 -6.54
C GLN A 211 9.55 -28.06 -7.95
N THR A 212 9.44 -27.02 -8.78
CA THR A 212 10.05 -26.99 -10.12
C THR A 212 11.48 -26.45 -10.13
N GLY A 213 12.02 -26.09 -8.96
CA GLY A 213 13.35 -25.49 -8.81
C GLY A 213 13.37 -23.99 -9.01
N ALA A 214 12.21 -23.33 -9.14
CA ALA A 214 12.14 -21.88 -9.16
C ALA A 214 12.49 -21.31 -7.78
N LEU A 215 13.24 -20.20 -7.78
CA LEU A 215 13.52 -19.44 -6.57
C LEU A 215 12.28 -18.61 -6.23
N VAL A 216 11.78 -18.72 -5.01
CA VAL A 216 10.58 -18.00 -4.56
C VAL A 216 10.89 -17.20 -3.32
N ILE A 217 10.55 -15.90 -3.34
CA ILE A 217 10.58 -15.05 -2.17
C ILE A 217 9.18 -15.08 -1.55
N PRO A 218 9.05 -15.42 -0.26
CA PRO A 218 7.74 -15.49 0.39
C PRO A 218 6.87 -14.25 0.17
N ALA A 219 5.59 -14.46 -0.12
CA ALA A 219 4.64 -13.39 -0.43
C ALA A 219 4.52 -12.37 0.71
N ASN A 220 4.68 -12.82 1.97
CA ASN A 220 4.66 -11.98 3.16
C ASN A 220 5.90 -11.09 3.33
N THR A 221 6.99 -11.31 2.59
CA THR A 221 8.11 -10.36 2.55
C THR A 221 7.61 -9.03 1.95
N PRO A 222 7.83 -7.87 2.57
CA PRO A 222 7.46 -6.57 1.99
C PRO A 222 8.05 -6.36 0.58
N SER A 223 7.26 -5.90 -0.40
CA SER A 223 7.75 -5.61 -1.76
C SER A 223 8.88 -4.59 -1.75
N THR A 224 8.71 -3.52 -0.98
CA THR A 224 9.67 -2.40 -0.92
C THR A 224 11.05 -2.86 -0.44
N GLN A 225 11.10 -3.73 0.56
CA GLN A 225 12.33 -4.34 1.06
C GLN A 225 13.02 -5.17 -0.03
N VAL A 226 12.27 -5.93 -0.83
CA VAL A 226 12.87 -6.71 -1.93
C VAL A 226 13.37 -5.78 -3.03
N ILE A 227 12.58 -4.76 -3.40
CA ILE A 227 12.91 -3.81 -4.46
C ILE A 227 14.22 -3.06 -4.14
N ILE A 228 14.37 -2.48 -2.94
CA ILE A 228 15.56 -1.66 -2.62
C ILE A 228 16.88 -2.45 -2.69
N HIS A 229 16.81 -3.77 -2.45
CA HIS A 229 17.96 -4.67 -2.55
C HIS A 229 18.12 -5.31 -3.93
N SER A 230 17.25 -5.00 -4.90
CA SER A 230 17.27 -5.58 -6.24
C SER A 230 18.21 -4.84 -7.18
N ALA A 231 18.94 -5.60 -8.01
CA ALA A 231 19.65 -5.02 -9.15
C ALA A 231 18.67 -4.36 -10.14
N GLN A 232 17.51 -4.99 -10.32
CA GLN A 232 16.42 -4.57 -11.19
C GLN A 232 15.12 -5.31 -10.82
N VAL A 233 14.00 -4.76 -11.25
CA VAL A 233 12.66 -5.29 -11.03
C VAL A 233 12.06 -5.69 -12.38
N PHE A 234 11.49 -6.89 -12.43
CA PHE A 234 10.69 -7.36 -13.56
C PHE A 234 9.24 -7.54 -13.13
N SER A 235 8.31 -7.30 -14.03
CA SER A 235 6.92 -7.68 -13.85
C SER A 235 6.28 -8.15 -15.15
N ASN A 236 5.28 -9.02 -15.05
CA ASN A 236 4.47 -9.47 -16.19
C ASN A 236 3.49 -8.41 -16.72
N THR A 237 3.26 -7.33 -15.97
CA THR A 237 2.38 -6.23 -16.38
C THR A 237 2.74 -4.92 -15.67
N ASN A 238 2.11 -3.81 -16.07
CA ASN A 238 2.14 -2.58 -15.30
C ASN A 238 1.47 -2.78 -13.92
N GLY A 239 1.92 -2.04 -12.91
CA GLY A 239 1.39 -2.10 -11.56
C GLY A 239 2.25 -1.35 -10.54
N SER A 240 1.74 -1.26 -9.31
CA SER A 240 2.34 -0.54 -8.18
C SER A 240 3.81 -0.87 -7.91
N VAL A 241 4.25 -2.11 -8.12
CA VAL A 241 5.67 -2.52 -7.94
C VAL A 241 6.63 -1.79 -8.89
N LEU A 242 6.21 -1.41 -10.09
CA LEU A 242 7.03 -0.63 -11.03
C LEU A 242 7.13 0.82 -10.56
N ALA A 243 6.04 1.37 -10.02
CA ALA A 243 6.03 2.70 -9.41
C ALA A 243 6.87 2.74 -8.12
N GLU A 244 6.82 1.68 -7.30
CA GLU A 244 7.69 1.48 -6.12
C GLU A 244 9.17 1.40 -6.54
N ALA A 245 9.51 0.63 -7.57
CA ALA A 245 10.86 0.55 -8.12
C ALA A 245 11.36 1.90 -8.65
N ALA A 246 10.53 2.61 -9.41
CA ALA A 246 10.80 3.95 -9.88
C ALA A 246 11.07 4.93 -8.72
N TYR A 247 10.21 4.94 -7.70
CA TYR A 247 10.38 5.77 -6.50
C TYR A 247 11.70 5.49 -5.78
N LEU A 248 12.08 4.21 -5.70
CA LEU A 248 13.33 3.77 -5.09
C LEU A 248 14.53 3.86 -6.05
N GLY A 249 14.34 4.34 -7.29
CA GLY A 249 15.38 4.46 -8.32
C GLY A 249 16.02 3.13 -8.70
N VAL A 250 15.26 2.04 -8.66
CA VAL A 250 15.65 0.71 -9.11
C VAL A 250 15.12 0.51 -10.54
N PRO A 251 15.97 0.07 -11.50
CA PRO A 251 15.53 -0.19 -12.87
C PRO A 251 14.35 -1.16 -12.89
N ALA A 252 13.32 -0.87 -13.69
CA ALA A 252 12.10 -1.65 -13.74
C ALA A 252 11.68 -1.96 -15.18
N HIS A 253 11.24 -3.19 -15.42
CA HIS A 253 10.98 -3.72 -16.75
C HIS A 253 9.67 -4.53 -16.77
N ILE A 254 8.92 -4.37 -17.86
CA ILE A 254 7.79 -5.26 -18.14
C ILE A 254 8.30 -6.38 -19.06
N ILE A 255 8.11 -7.63 -18.64
CA ILE A 255 8.41 -8.82 -19.44
C ILE A 255 7.12 -9.32 -20.06
N GLN A 256 7.08 -9.36 -21.39
CA GLN A 256 5.96 -9.98 -22.11
C GLN A 256 6.14 -11.49 -22.18
N PRO A 257 5.03 -12.27 -22.26
CA PRO A 257 5.11 -13.71 -22.50
C PRO A 257 5.94 -13.98 -23.76
N HIS A 258 6.93 -14.87 -23.66
CA HIS A 258 7.76 -15.33 -24.80
C HIS A 258 8.67 -14.28 -25.46
N ALA A 259 8.93 -13.10 -24.86
CA ALA A 259 9.80 -12.08 -25.48
C ALA A 259 10.57 -11.19 -24.49
N THR A 260 11.60 -10.53 -25.04
CA THR A 260 12.58 -9.62 -24.40
C THR A 260 11.94 -8.50 -23.58
N ALA A 261 12.57 -8.18 -22.46
CA ALA A 261 12.18 -7.10 -21.55
C ALA A 261 11.99 -5.76 -22.30
N LEU A 262 10.85 -5.12 -22.09
CA LEU A 262 10.64 -3.74 -22.52
C LEU A 262 11.10 -2.81 -21.39
N PRO A 263 11.91 -1.78 -21.69
CA PRO A 263 12.21 -0.75 -20.70
C PRO A 263 10.89 -0.07 -20.28
N SER A 264 10.60 -0.08 -18.99
CA SER A 264 9.53 0.76 -18.44
C SER A 264 10.03 2.22 -18.43
N PRO A 265 9.20 3.22 -18.77
CA PRO A 265 9.57 4.62 -18.58
C PRO A 265 9.89 4.84 -17.11
N THR A 266 11.18 4.94 -16.76
CA THR A 266 11.61 5.28 -15.41
C THR A 266 11.29 6.76 -15.21
N PRO A 267 10.37 7.14 -14.31
CA PRO A 267 10.20 8.53 -13.93
C PRO A 267 11.55 9.05 -13.43
N ARG A 268 12.07 10.10 -14.07
CA ARG A 268 13.32 10.71 -13.64
C ARG A 268 13.11 11.43 -12.31
N GLY A 269 13.83 11.00 -11.28
CA GLY A 269 14.48 11.90 -10.33
C GLY A 269 13.59 12.68 -9.35
N GLN A 270 12.55 12.08 -8.78
CA GLN A 270 11.97 12.65 -7.56
C GLN A 270 12.74 12.16 -6.33
N GLN A 271 12.96 13.08 -5.39
CA GLN A 271 13.81 12.86 -4.22
C GLN A 271 13.19 11.78 -3.32
N ARG A 272 13.95 10.73 -3.04
CA ARG A 272 13.57 9.66 -2.11
C ARG A 272 13.39 10.25 -0.72
N GLN A 273 12.15 10.44 -0.27
CA GLN A 273 11.91 10.91 1.10
C GLN A 273 11.27 9.79 1.94
N PRO A 274 11.81 9.47 3.12
CA PRO A 274 11.11 8.70 4.13
C PRO A 274 9.80 9.39 4.52
N PHE A 275 8.83 8.62 5.01
CA PHE A 275 7.58 9.20 5.47
C PHE A 275 7.82 10.19 6.63
N ASN A 276 7.44 11.45 6.44
CA ASN A 276 7.63 12.50 7.44
C ASN A 276 6.50 12.51 8.47
N ILE A 277 6.60 11.63 9.47
CA ILE A 277 5.60 11.51 10.53
C ILE A 277 5.49 12.78 11.39
N GLN A 278 6.59 13.51 11.59
CA GLN A 278 6.58 14.75 12.38
C GLN A 278 5.74 15.83 11.70
N LEU A 279 5.87 15.97 10.37
CA LEU A 279 5.04 16.88 9.59
C LEU A 279 3.56 16.53 9.70
N LEU A 280 3.21 15.24 9.63
CA LEU A 280 1.82 14.78 9.79
C LEU A 280 1.28 15.13 11.18
N LEU A 281 1.99 14.75 12.25
CA LEU A 281 1.57 15.02 13.63
C LEU A 281 1.39 16.51 13.91
N GLN A 282 2.33 17.36 13.47
CA GLN A 282 2.22 18.81 13.59
C GLN A 282 0.98 19.35 12.86
N SER A 283 0.70 18.85 11.67
CA SER A 283 -0.44 19.30 10.87
C SER A 283 -1.77 18.89 11.48
N ILE A 284 -1.87 17.67 12.03
CA ILE A 284 -3.04 17.20 12.77
C ILE A 284 -3.28 18.07 14.01
N GLN A 285 -2.22 18.34 14.80
CA GLN A 285 -2.34 19.16 16.00
C GLN A 285 -2.78 20.59 15.68
N ASN A 286 -2.23 21.18 14.61
CA ASN A 286 -2.61 22.51 14.15
C ASN A 286 -4.09 22.55 13.69
N HIS A 287 -4.54 21.54 12.95
CA HIS A 287 -5.93 21.42 12.53
C HIS A 287 -6.88 21.38 13.74
N ILE A 288 -6.65 20.45 14.68
CA ILE A 288 -7.50 20.29 15.86
C ILE A 288 -7.54 21.57 16.70
N ASN A 289 -6.41 22.25 16.88
CA ASN A 289 -6.35 23.50 17.63
C ASN A 289 -7.15 24.62 16.96
N ASN A 290 -7.10 24.72 15.64
CA ASN A 290 -7.81 25.76 14.90
C ASN A 290 -9.33 25.52 14.89
N SER A 291 -9.76 24.27 14.73
CA SER A 291 -11.19 23.89 14.70
C SER A 291 -11.89 24.08 16.06
N ARG A 292 -11.14 24.19 17.16
CA ARG A 292 -11.68 24.44 18.51
C ARG A 292 -11.87 25.92 18.84
N ILE A 293 -11.35 26.83 18.01
CA ILE A 293 -11.43 28.28 18.22
C ILE A 293 -12.63 28.89 17.48
N THR A 294 -13.18 28.18 16.49
CA THR A 294 -14.37 28.54 15.70
C THR A 294 -15.65 28.03 16.33
#